data_AF-A0A816BJP6-F1
#
_entry.id   AF-A0A816BJP6-F1
#
_cell.length_a   1.000
_cell.length_b   1.000
_cell.length_c   1.000
_cell.angle_alpha   90.00
_cell.angle_beta   90.00
_cell.angle_gamma   90.00
#
_symmetry.space_group_name_H-M   'P 1'
#
loop_
_entity.id
_entity.type
_entity.pdbx_description
1 polymer ?
#
loop_
_entity_poly.entity_id
_entity_poly.type
_entity_poly.pdbx_seq_one_letter_code
_entity_poly.pdbx_strand_id
1 'polypeptide(L)' 'MTEYDLTAKLGRYFDRHLVFPLLEFLTERNIFDEREILQAKYDLLQNTTMVDFQLDIYNKLHSEGE' A
#
# COMPACT_ATOMS: atom_id res chain seq x y z
N MET A 1 0.26 -15.22 9.02
CA MET A 1 -0.69 -14.09 9.12
C MET A 1 -0.60 -13.55 10.53
N THR A 2 -0.33 -12.27 10.67
CA THR A 2 -0.28 -11.54 11.94
C THR A 2 -1.58 -11.75 12.72
N GLU A 3 -1.53 -12.48 13.83
CA GLU A 3 -2.69 -12.91 14.62
C GLU A 3 -3.58 -11.73 15.07
N TYR A 4 -2.96 -10.57 15.27
CA TYR A 4 -3.61 -9.35 15.78
C TYR A 4 -3.76 -8.24 14.72
N ASP A 5 -3.39 -8.49 13.46
CA ASP A 5 -3.55 -7.46 12.43
C ASP A 5 -5.01 -7.35 11.99
N LEU A 6 -5.58 -6.18 12.24
CA LEU A 6 -6.95 -5.83 11.86
C LEU A 6 -6.99 -4.89 10.64
N THR A 7 -5.84 -4.53 10.06
CA THR A 7 -5.76 -3.52 8.99
C THR A 7 -6.65 -3.87 7.81
N ALA A 8 -6.63 -5.12 7.35
CA ALA A 8 -7.48 -5.58 6.25
C ALA A 8 -8.99 -5.56 6.60
N LYS A 9 -9.34 -5.76 7.88
CA LYS A 9 -10.73 -5.72 8.35
C LYS A 9 -11.23 -4.28 8.47
N LEU A 10 -10.40 -3.38 9.01
CA LEU A 10 -10.71 -1.97 9.19
C LEU A 10 -10.69 -1.20 7.87
N GLY A 11 -9.77 -1.52 6.96
CA GLY A 11 -9.60 -0.83 5.68
C GLY A 11 -10.84 -0.85 4.80
N ARG A 12 -11.74 -1.84 4.97
CA ARG A 12 -13.04 -1.91 4.29
C ARG A 12 -14.02 -0.81 4.69
N TYR A 13 -13.82 -0.21 5.87
CA TYR A 13 -14.68 0.82 6.45
C TYR A 13 -14.05 2.21 6.43
N PHE A 14 -12.82 2.33 5.92
CA PHE A 14 -12.10 3.59 5.85
C PHE A 14 -12.02 4.11 4.42
N ASP A 15 -11.92 5.44 4.30
CA ASP A 15 -11.58 6.06 3.03
C ASP A 15 -10.19 5.59 2.59
N ARG A 16 -9.99 5.44 1.29
CA ARG A 16 -8.71 5.05 0.69
C ARG A 16 -7.54 5.90 1.19
N HIS A 17 -7.72 7.21 1.37
CA HIS A 17 -6.66 8.10 1.86
C HIS A 17 -6.34 7.86 3.34
N LEU A 18 -7.27 7.30 4.11
CA LEU A 18 -7.04 6.90 5.51
C LEU A 18 -6.40 5.51 5.61
N VAL A 19 -6.58 4.66 4.61
CA VAL A 19 -5.90 3.36 4.52
C VAL A 19 -4.42 3.53 4.12
N PHE A 20 -4.09 4.57 3.34
CA PHE A 20 -2.73 4.81 2.86
C PHE A 20 -1.69 4.94 4.00
N PRO A 21 -1.89 5.78 5.05
CA PRO A 21 -0.99 5.83 6.20
C PRO A 21 -0.86 4.50 6.96
N LEU A 22 -1.91 3.67 6.96
CA LEU A 22 -1.85 2.34 7.60
C LEU A 22 -0.93 1.41 6.82
N LEU A 23 -0.96 1.46 5.49
CA LEU A 23 -0.04 0.70 4.64
C LEU A 23 1.41 1.18 4.80
N GLU A 24 1.64 2.49 4.94
CA GLU A 24 2.98 3.02 5.26
C GLU A 24 3.51 2.48 6.59
N PHE A 25 2.66 2.50 7.63
CA PHE A 25 3.03 1.92 8.93
C PHE A 25 3.37 0.43 8.84
N LEU A 26 2.64 -0.35 8.03
CA LEU A 26 2.93 -1.76 7.81
C LEU A 26 4.25 -1.99 7.06
N THR A 27 4.61 -1.09 6.13
CA THR A 27 5.93 -1.11 5.46
C THR A 27 7.05 -0.87 6.47
N GLU A 28 6.95 0.16 7.31
CA GLU A 28 7.98 0.46 8.33
C GLU A 28 8.18 -0.68 9.34
N ARG A 29 7.11 -1.42 9.64
CA ARG A 29 7.17 -2.56 10.56
C ARG A 29 7.75 -3.83 9.93
N ASN A 30 7.94 -3.88 8.61
CA ASN A 30 8.50 -5.02 7.85
C ASN A 30 7.79 -6.35 8.16
N ILE A 31 6.46 -6.31 8.32
CA ILE A 31 5.68 -7.51 8.69
C ILE A 31 5.21 -8.30 7.46
N PHE A 32 4.98 -7.59 6.35
CA PHE A 32 4.62 -8.17 5.06
C PHE A 32 5.73 -7.91 4.05
N ASP A 33 5.70 -8.64 2.94
CA ASP A 33 6.62 -8.40 1.84
C ASP A 33 6.42 -6.99 1.27
N GLU A 34 7.53 -6.29 1.02
CA GLU A 34 7.51 -4.91 0.55
C GLU A 34 6.81 -4.81 -0.80
N ARG A 35 7.02 -5.82 -1.67
CA ARG A 35 6.39 -5.90 -2.98
C ARG A 35 4.88 -6.06 -2.91
N GLU A 36 4.37 -6.87 -1.97
CA GLU A 36 2.93 -7.03 -1.74
C GLU A 36 2.30 -5.71 -1.26
N ILE A 37 2.96 -5.01 -0.32
CA ILE A 37 2.46 -3.71 0.16
C ILE A 37 2.51 -2.65 -0.95
N LEU A 38 3.58 -2.61 -1.75
CA LEU A 38 3.70 -1.68 -2.87
C LEU A 38 2.59 -1.89 -3.91
N GLN A 39 2.27 -3.15 -4.24
CA GLN A 39 1.14 -3.45 -5.11
C GLN A 39 -0.19 -2.97 -4.48
N ALA A 40 -0.41 -3.23 -3.20
CA ALA A 40 -1.61 -2.77 -2.50
C ALA A 40 -1.74 -1.24 -2.49
N LYS A 41 -0.63 -0.50 -2.32
CA LYS A 41 -0.59 0.97 -2.41
C LYS A 41 -0.93 1.44 -3.83
N TYR A 42 -0.40 0.77 -4.86
CA TYR A 42 -0.71 1.08 -6.26
C TYR A 42 -2.21 0.90 -6.57
N ASP A 43 -2.77 -0.25 -6.21
CA ASP A 43 -4.18 -0.58 -6.44
C ASP A 43 -5.13 0.41 -5.75
N LEU A 44 -4.74 0.84 -4.55
CA LEU A 44 -5.50 1.81 -3.76
C LEU A 44 -5.52 3.21 -4.40
N LEU A 45 -4.40 3.62 -4.99
CA LEU A 45 -4.25 4.91 -5.65
C LEU A 45 -4.78 4.93 -7.08
N GLN A 46 -4.92 3.77 -7.73
CA GLN A 46 -5.36 3.66 -9.13
C GLN A 46 -6.68 4.39 -9.44
N ASN A 47 -7.56 4.50 -8.46
CA ASN A 47 -8.86 5.16 -8.61
C ASN A 47 -8.88 6.62 -8.08
N THR A 48 -7.72 7.18 -7.75
CA THR A 48 -7.57 8.55 -7.23
C THR A 48 -6.92 9.47 -8.24
N THR A 49 -6.98 10.78 -7.97
CA THR A 49 -6.26 11.80 -8.75
C THR A 49 -4.80 11.99 -8.31
N MET A 50 -4.27 11.17 -7.40
CA MET A 50 -2.89 11.25 -6.90
C MET A 50 -1.90 10.60 -7.89
N VAL A 51 -1.89 11.08 -9.14
CA VAL A 51 -1.15 10.47 -10.25
C VAL A 51 0.36 10.45 -10.02
N ASP A 52 0.92 11.52 -9.44
CA ASP A 52 2.36 11.60 -9.16
C ASP A 52 2.81 10.48 -8.21
N PHE A 53 2.04 10.24 -7.14
CA PHE A 53 2.30 9.14 -6.20
C PHE A 53 2.12 7.77 -6.86
N GLN A 54 1.10 7.63 -7.72
CA GLN A 54 0.90 6.38 -8.44
C GLN A 54 2.08 6.07 -9.38
N LEU A 55 2.63 7.10 -10.04
CA LEU A 55 3.80 6.97 -10.91
C LEU A 55 5.04 6.57 -10.11
N ASP A 56 5.27 7.19 -8.96
CA ASP A 56 6.40 6.86 -8.08
C ASP A 56 6.35 5.40 -7.60
N ILE A 57 5.17 4.94 -7.20
CA ILE A 57 4.97 3.54 -6.76
C ILE A 57 5.12 2.58 -7.95
N TYR A 58 4.58 2.94 -9.12
CA TYR A 58 4.72 2.13 -10.33
C TYR A 58 6.19 1.95 -10.72
N ASN A 59 6.96 3.04 -10.68
CA ASN A 59 8.40 3.01 -10.92
C ASN A 59 9.07 2.10 -9.91
N LYS A 60 8.82 2.26 -8.60
CA LYS A 60 9.41 1.38 -7.56
C LYS A 60 9.09 -0.10 -7.79
N LEU A 61 7.87 -0.43 -8.19
CA LEU A 61 7.45 -1.82 -8.42
C LEU A 61 8.13 -2.47 -9.63
N HIS A 62 8.48 -1.69 -10.67
CA HIS A 62 9.04 -2.17 -11.93
C HIS A 62 10.54 -1.86 -12.12
N SER A 63 11.14 -1.01 -11.28
CA SER A 63 12.55 -0.62 -11.38
C SER A 63 13.51 -1.67 -10.80
N GLU A 64 13.03 -2.68 -10.08
CA GLU A 64 13.85 -3.81 -9.60
C GLU A 64 14.05 -4.92 -10.67
N GLY A 65 13.73 -4.62 -11.93
CA GLY A 65 13.71 -5.58 -13.03
C GLY A 65 14.72 -5.34 -14.16
N GLU A 66 15.73 -4.49 -13.98
CA GLU A 66 16.90 -4.36 -14.87
C GLU A 66 18.20 -4.86 -14.20
#